data_AF-A0A522C4C3-F1
#
_entry.id   AF-A0A522C4C3-F1
#
_cell.length_a   1.000
_cell.length_b   1.000
_cell.length_c   1.000
_cell.angle_alpha   90.00
_cell.angle_beta   90.00
_cell.angle_gamma   90.00
#
_symmetry.space_group_name_H-M   'P 1'
#
loop_
_entity.id
_entity.type
_entity.pdbx_description
1 polymer ?
#
loop_
_entity_poly.entity_id
_entity_poly.type
_entity_poly.pdbx_seq_one_letter_code
_entity_poly.pdbx_strand_id
1 'polypeptide(L)' 'MHKLISVIIPNYNGEATIGKCLEAVFSSEYDKFEVVVVDDCSNDNSVEIIKRFPCRLISLD' A
#
# COMPACT_ATOMS: atom_id res chain seq x y z
N MET A 1 -19.17 10.17 -14.01
CA MET A 1 -19.04 8.98 -13.13
C MET A 1 -17.57 8.73 -12.90
N HIS A 2 -17.11 8.73 -11.64
CA HIS A 2 -15.74 8.31 -11.32
C HIS A 2 -15.60 6.80 -11.60
N LYS A 3 -14.50 6.40 -12.23
CA LYS A 3 -14.15 4.98 -12.46
C LYS A 3 -13.49 4.42 -11.19
N LEU A 4 -13.68 3.15 -10.89
CA LEU A 4 -12.86 2.56 -9.82
C LEU A 4 -11.41 2.46 -10.31
N ILE A 5 -10.45 2.92 -9.52
CA ILE A 5 -9.01 2.73 -9.76
C ILE A 5 -8.47 1.76 -8.71
N SER A 6 -7.72 0.75 -9.14
CA SER A 6 -6.98 -0.12 -8.22
C SER A 6 -5.51 0.29 -8.24
N VAL A 7 -4.98 0.69 -7.08
CA VAL A 7 -3.56 1.03 -6.89
C VAL A 7 -2.86 -0.20 -6.32
N ILE A 8 -1.98 -0.82 -7.10
CA ILE A 8 -1.21 -1.99 -6.68
C ILE A 8 0.21 -1.54 -6.35
N ILE A 9 0.64 -1.80 -5.11
CA ILE A 9 1.95 -1.39 -4.60
C ILE A 9 2.74 -2.66 -4.25
N PRO A 10 3.74 -3.06 -5.05
CA PRO A 10 4.67 -4.10 -4.64
C PRO A 10 5.58 -3.57 -3.52
N ASN A 11 5.83 -4.40 -2.52
CA ASN A 11 6.69 -4.10 -1.39
C ASN A 11 7.69 -5.25 -1.15
N TYR A 12 8.96 -4.90 -1.04
CA TYR A 12 10.01 -5.77 -0.51
C TYR A 12 10.99 -4.91 0.27
N ASN A 13 11.07 -5.13 1.57
CA ASN A 13 11.91 -4.36 2.50
C ASN A 13 11.77 -2.83 2.32
N GLY A 14 10.52 -2.36 2.22
CA GLY A 14 10.18 -0.98 1.90
C GLY A 14 10.05 -0.02 3.09
N GLU A 15 10.55 -0.34 4.28
CA GLU A 15 10.26 0.41 5.52
C GLU A 15 10.56 1.91 5.41
N ALA A 16 11.60 2.28 4.65
CA ALA A 16 12.01 3.67 4.47
C ALA A 16 11.04 4.52 3.64
N THR A 17 10.21 3.88 2.81
CA THR A 17 9.40 4.57 1.78
C THR A 17 7.92 4.22 1.81
N ILE A 18 7.54 3.02 2.26
CA ILE A 18 6.16 2.52 2.12
C ILE A 18 5.15 3.40 2.85
N GLY A 19 5.50 3.94 4.03
CA GLY A 19 4.65 4.87 4.77
C GLY A 19 4.36 6.15 3.97
N LYS A 20 5.40 6.80 3.43
CA LYS A 20 5.26 8.01 2.60
C LYS A 20 4.48 7.74 1.31
N CYS A 21 4.66 6.57 0.71
CA CYS A 21 3.92 6.16 -0.48
C CYS A 21 2.42 6.04 -0.19
N LEU A 22 2.06 5.34 0.89
CA LEU A 22 0.67 5.18 1.30
C LEU A 22 0.04 6.51 1.71
N GLU A 23 0.75 7.35 2.48
CA GLU A 23 0.33 8.72 2.82
C GLU A 23 0.00 9.53 1.56
N ALA A 24 0.86 9.49 0.54
CA ALA A 24 0.64 10.21 -0.72
C ALA A 24 -0.56 9.67 -1.52
N VAL A 25 -0.77 8.35 -1.52
CA VAL A 25 -1.93 7.74 -2.19
C VAL A 25 -3.23 8.16 -1.49
N PHE A 26 -3.26 8.11 -0.16
CA PHE A 26 -4.44 8.47 0.63
C PHE A 26 -4.68 9.99 0.76
N SER A 27 -3.71 10.82 0.37
CA SER A 27 -3.91 12.28 0.24
C SER A 27 -4.44 12.70 -1.14
N SER A 28 -4.73 11.77 -2.04
CA SER A 28 -5.29 12.08 -3.36
C SER A 28 -6.70 12.68 -3.26
N GLU A 29 -7.00 13.66 -4.12
CA GLU A 29 -8.36 14.22 -4.26
C GLU A 29 -9.32 13.25 -4.97
N TYR A 30 -8.81 12.17 -5.58
CA TYR A 30 -9.62 11.14 -6.20
C TYR A 30 -10.19 10.20 -5.14
N ASP A 31 -11.51 10.05 -5.03
CA ASP A 31 -12.16 9.35 -3.91
C ASP A 31 -12.52 7.89 -4.20
N LYS A 32 -12.45 7.46 -5.47
CA LYS A 32 -12.96 6.15 -5.90
C LYS A 32 -11.84 5.17 -6.25
N PHE A 33 -11.02 4.82 -5.26
CA PHE A 33 -9.94 3.85 -5.44
C PHE A 33 -9.86 2.81 -4.32
N GLU A 34 -9.20 1.70 -4.62
CA GLU A 34 -8.74 0.72 -3.63
C GLU A 34 -7.21 0.62 -3.67
N VAL A 35 -6.61 0.25 -2.54
CA VAL A 35 -5.16 0.03 -2.44
C VAL A 35 -4.89 -1.43 -2.08
N VAL A 36 -4.04 -2.08 -2.86
CA VAL A 36 -3.55 -3.42 -2.61
C VAL A 36 -2.04 -3.37 -2.51
N VAL A 37 -1.50 -3.72 -1.35
CA VAL A 37 -0.07 -3.90 -1.15
C VAL A 37 0.26 -5.39 -1.28
N VAL A 38 1.22 -5.71 -2.14
CA VAL A 38 1.72 -7.09 -2.32
C VAL A 38 3.11 -7.16 -1.74
N ASP A 39 3.26 -7.87 -0.63
CA ASP A 39 4.53 -8.03 0.08
C ASP A 39 5.25 -9.31 -0.35
N ASP A 40 6.50 -9.17 -0.77
CA ASP A 40 7.37 -10.25 -1.26
C ASP A 40 8.28 -10.80 -0.14
N CYS A 41 7.68 -11.30 0.94
CA CYS A 41 8.41 -11.85 2.09
C CYS A 41 9.39 -10.87 2.74
N SER A 42 8.94 -9.64 3.03
CA SER A 42 9.80 -8.65 3.69
C SER A 42 10.23 -9.09 5.09
N ASN A 43 11.46 -8.77 5.47
CA ASN A 43 12.03 -9.05 6.80
C ASN A 43 12.30 -7.79 7.64
N ASP A 44 11.92 -6.63 7.12
CA ASP A 44 12.01 -5.34 7.79
C ASP A 44 10.68 -4.94 8.43
N ASN A 45 10.55 -3.68 8.87
CA ASN A 45 9.34 -3.20 9.52
C ASN A 45 8.24 -2.73 8.53
N SER A 46 8.41 -2.94 7.22
CA SER A 46 7.48 -2.44 6.20
C SER A 46 6.06 -2.99 6.36
N VAL A 47 5.91 -4.28 6.66
CA VAL A 47 4.61 -4.94 6.90
C VAL A 47 3.86 -4.30 8.07
N GLU A 48 4.54 -3.99 9.16
CA GLU A 48 3.94 -3.33 10.32
C GLU A 48 3.57 -1.88 10.06
N ILE A 49 4.26 -1.21 9.13
CA ILE A 49 3.87 0.11 8.63
C ILE A 49 2.60 -0.02 7.77
N ILE A 50 2.56 -0.97 6.83
CA ILE A 50 1.44 -1.19 5.90
C ILE A 50 0.13 -1.45 6.65
N LYS A 51 0.16 -2.27 7.70
CA LYS A 51 -1.01 -2.61 8.54
C LYS A 51 -1.69 -1.40 9.19
N ARG A 52 -1.05 -0.23 9.24
CA ARG A 52 -1.60 1.02 9.79
C ARG A 52 -2.49 1.78 8.79
N PHE A 53 -2.49 1.39 7.52
CA PHE A 53 -3.21 2.06 6.46
C PHE A 53 -4.44 1.25 6.00
N PRO A 54 -5.50 1.91 5.49
CA PRO A 54 -6.72 1.25 5.02
C PRO A 54 -6.50 0.62 3.62
N CYS A 55 -5.63 -0.38 3.55
CA CYS A 55 -5.31 -1.11 2.33
C CYS A 55 -5.46 -2.62 2.53
N ARG A 56 -5.57 -3.37 1.44
CA ARG A 56 -5.48 -4.83 1.48
C ARG A 56 -4.01 -5.24 1.37
N LEU A 57 -3.50 -5.95 2.36
CA LEU A 57 -2.18 -6.57 2.32
C LEU A 57 -2.29 -8.02 1.84
N ILE A 58 -1.52 -8.38 0.82
CA ILE A 58 -1.32 -9.75 0.34
C ILE A 58 0.16 -10.08 0.54
N SER A 59 0.47 -11.11 1.31
CA SER A 59 1.84 -11.63 1.42
C SER A 59 2.01 -12.78 0.45
N LEU A 60 3.14 -12.82 -0.25
CA LEU A 60 3.58 -13.96 -1.04
C LEU A 60 4.26 -15.00 -0.12
N ASP A 61 4.31 -16.24 -0.58
CA ASP A 61 4.89 -17.40 0.12
C ASP A 61 6.26 -17.80 -0.48
#